data_AF-A0A4Z2FPN4-F1
#
_entry.id   AF-A0A4Z2FPN4-F1
#
_cell.length_a   1.000
_cell.length_b   1.000
_cell.length_c   1.000
_cell.angle_alpha   90.00
_cell.angle_beta   90.00
_cell.angle_gamma   90.00
#
_symmetry.space_group_name_H-M   'P 1'
#
loop_
_entity.id
_entity.type
_entity.pdbx_description
1 polymer ?
#
loop_
_entity_poly.entity_id
_entity_poly.type
_entity_poly.pdbx_seq_one_letter_code
_entity_poly.pdbx_strand_id
1 'polypeptide(L)'
;MNRPYLAFQAGTRLIFTLLRTHHHLGHARKGVRTEAVPRSLAQVKEYLSGVIVPSTPRDGTSHKLEGNALNWLQTGLQVLEEHYEEILEETRAGLCRMREVDHQEAWEVAVKWMEKKYRGRDEESLVRAEEDMAKLGLAVKRHTRKTRITISAQIDIKARTLDWTRILSEACSEVGILPTP
;
A
#
# COMPACT_ATOMS: atom_id res chain seq x y z
N MET A 1 33.00 3.90 7.52
CA MET A 1 31.67 3.62 6.93
C MET A 1 31.29 4.78 6.02
N ASN A 2 30.78 4.50 4.82
CA ASN A 2 30.65 5.52 3.76
C ASN A 2 29.38 6.39 3.96
N ARG A 3 29.58 7.70 4.16
CA ARG A 3 28.53 8.72 4.39
C ARG A 3 27.37 8.73 3.37
N PRO A 4 27.58 8.44 2.06
CA PRO A 4 26.52 8.43 1.05
C PRO A 4 25.48 7.32 1.26
N TYR A 5 25.92 6.14 1.70
CA TYR A 5 25.02 5.00 1.94
C TYR A 5 24.06 5.29 3.11
N LEU A 6 24.54 5.95 4.15
CA LEU A 6 23.70 6.34 5.29
C LEU A 6 22.65 7.39 4.90
N ALA A 7 23.02 8.34 4.04
CA ALA A 7 22.08 9.33 3.51
C ALA A 7 20.98 8.68 2.66
N PHE A 8 21.35 7.75 1.78
CA PHE A 8 20.38 6.98 0.98
C PHE A 8 19.43 6.16 1.85
N GLN A 9 19.95 5.46 2.87
CA GLN A 9 19.12 4.70 3.82
C GLN A 9 18.16 5.61 4.59
N ALA A 10 18.63 6.76 5.07
CA ALA A 10 17.80 7.73 5.78
C ALA A 10 16.67 8.24 4.87
N GLY A 11 16.96 8.53 3.60
CA GLY A 11 15.94 8.98 2.64
C GLY A 11 14.93 7.93 2.29
N THR A 12 15.39 6.71 2.05
CA THR A 12 14.49 5.58 1.83
C THR A 12 13.53 5.39 3.01
N ARG A 13 14.02 5.54 4.25
CA ARG A 13 13.20 5.44 5.47
C ARG A 13 12.21 6.59 5.60
N LEU A 14 12.59 7.82 5.26
CA LEU A 14 11.68 8.96 5.26
C LEU A 14 10.58 8.80 4.22
N ILE A 15 10.92 8.40 2.99
CA ILE A 15 9.92 8.15 1.94
C ILE A 15 9.00 6.97 2.34
N PHE A 16 9.55 5.90 2.91
CA PHE A 16 8.73 4.80 3.42
C PHE A 16 7.80 5.25 4.55
N THR A 17 8.26 6.15 5.42
CA THR A 17 7.43 6.75 6.47
C THR A 17 6.31 7.57 5.86
N LEU A 18 6.60 8.43 4.88
CA LEU A 18 5.60 9.20 4.14
C LEU A 18 4.49 8.31 3.56
N LEU A 19 4.88 7.26 2.83
CA LEU A 19 3.95 6.29 2.23
C LEU A 19 3.07 5.60 3.28
N ARG A 20 3.71 5.11 4.35
CA ARG A 20 3.03 4.40 5.44
C ARG A 20 2.07 5.32 6.20
N THR A 21 2.45 6.58 6.41
CA THR A 21 1.63 7.54 7.15
C THR A 21 0.41 7.92 6.35
N HIS A 22 0.53 8.17 5.04
CA HIS A 22 -0.64 8.37 4.15
C HIS A 22 -1.58 7.16 4.18
N HIS A 23 -1.04 5.94 4.15
CA HIS A 23 -1.81 4.70 4.27
C HIS A 23 -2.64 4.65 5.56
N HIS A 24 -1.99 4.89 6.71
CA HIS A 24 -2.69 4.85 7.98
C HIS A 24 -3.65 6.02 8.19
N LEU A 25 -3.32 7.22 7.70
CA LEU A 25 -4.20 8.40 7.74
C LEU A 25 -5.47 8.16 6.91
N GLY A 26 -5.34 7.56 5.73
CA GLY A 26 -6.49 7.17 4.90
C GLY A 26 -7.44 6.24 5.64
N HIS A 27 -6.90 5.27 6.40
CA HIS A 27 -7.71 4.38 7.24
C HIS A 27 -8.36 5.09 8.43
N ALA A 28 -7.63 5.97 9.13
CA ALA A 28 -8.16 6.74 10.24
C ALA A 28 -9.34 7.61 9.78
N ARG A 29 -9.15 8.38 8.70
CA ARG A 29 -10.19 9.24 8.10
C ARG A 29 -11.40 8.47 7.61
N LYS A 30 -11.20 7.31 6.99
CA LYS A 30 -12.33 6.43 6.59
C LYS A 30 -13.09 5.95 7.82
N GLY A 31 -12.41 5.61 8.91
CA GLY A 31 -13.06 5.24 10.17
C GLY A 31 -13.85 6.38 10.81
N VAL A 32 -13.38 7.63 10.72
CA VAL A 32 -14.09 8.82 11.25
C VAL A 32 -15.31 9.17 10.39
N ARG A 33 -15.17 9.11 9.05
CA ARG A 33 -16.16 9.66 8.10
C ARG A 33 -17.21 8.66 7.61
N THR A 34 -16.89 7.37 7.66
CA THR A 34 -17.77 6.30 7.20
C THR A 34 -17.92 5.27 8.32
N GLU A 35 -19.14 4.76 8.52
CA GLU A 35 -19.42 3.64 9.45
C GLU A 35 -18.65 2.34 9.11
N ALA A 36 -17.83 2.34 8.05
CA ALA A 36 -16.88 1.29 7.71
C ALA A 36 -15.65 1.30 8.62
N VAL A 37 -15.87 1.06 9.91
CA VAL A 37 -14.83 0.86 10.90
C VAL A 37 -14.02 -0.39 10.54
N PRO A 38 -12.67 -0.33 10.52
CA PRO A 38 -11.84 -1.52 10.34
C PRO A 38 -12.27 -2.65 11.28
N ARG A 39 -12.36 -3.90 10.77
CA ARG A 39 -12.88 -5.04 11.53
C ARG A 39 -12.26 -5.19 12.92
N SER A 40 -10.96 -4.95 13.05
CA SER A 40 -10.25 -4.99 14.34
C SER A 40 -10.77 -3.94 15.33
N LEU A 41 -11.04 -2.72 14.87
CA LEU A 41 -11.58 -1.65 15.71
C LEU A 41 -13.06 -1.89 16.05
N ALA A 42 -13.83 -2.46 15.12
CA ALA A 42 -15.19 -2.91 15.41
C ALA A 42 -15.21 -4.00 16.50
N GLN A 43 -14.29 -4.96 16.46
CA GLN A 43 -14.13 -5.97 17.51
C GLN A 43 -13.79 -5.36 18.87
N VAL A 44 -12.96 -4.33 18.90
CA VAL A 44 -12.65 -3.62 20.16
C VAL A 44 -13.87 -2.85 20.67
N LYS A 45 -14.65 -2.20 19.79
CA LYS A 45 -15.93 -1.56 20.16
C LYS A 45 -16.87 -2.56 20.83
N GLU A 46 -17.08 -3.72 20.19
CA GLU A 46 -17.95 -4.78 20.73
C GLU A 46 -17.43 -5.31 22.07
N TYR A 47 -16.11 -5.49 22.20
CA TYR A 47 -15.50 -5.90 23.46
C TYR A 47 -15.74 -4.87 24.57
N LEU A 48 -15.55 -3.57 24.30
CA LEU A 48 -15.75 -2.51 25.27
C LEU A 48 -17.22 -2.38 25.69
N SER A 49 -18.16 -2.55 24.76
CA SER A 49 -19.59 -2.60 25.07
C SER A 49 -19.96 -3.81 25.95
N GLY A 50 -19.28 -4.94 25.76
CA GLY A 50 -19.57 -6.19 26.45
C GLY A 50 -18.82 -6.42 27.77
N VAL A 51 -17.71 -5.72 28.02
CA VAL A 51 -16.88 -5.95 29.22
C VAL A 51 -17.53 -5.42 30.50
N ILE A 52 -18.36 -4.39 30.39
CA ILE A 52 -19.09 -3.81 31.51
C ILE A 52 -20.50 -4.40 31.50
N VAL A 53 -20.74 -5.41 32.34
CA VAL A 53 -22.06 -6.04 32.48
C VAL A 53 -22.74 -5.52 33.74
N PRO A 54 -23.84 -4.75 33.64
CA PRO A 54 -24.61 -4.31 34.80
C PRO A 54 -25.19 -5.50 35.56
N SER A 55 -25.22 -5.44 36.89
CA SER A 55 -25.87 -6.45 37.74
C SER A 55 -27.37 -6.60 37.45
N THR A 56 -27.99 -5.57 36.87
CA THR A 56 -29.36 -5.60 36.36
C THR A 56 -29.42 -4.83 35.05
N PRO A 57 -29.28 -5.51 33.90
CA PRO A 57 -29.35 -4.86 32.59
C PRO A 57 -30.73 -4.21 32.40
N ARG A 58 -30.72 -2.96 31.94
CA ARG A 58 -31.91 -2.26 31.46
C ARG A 58 -31.57 -1.71 30.08
N ASP A 59 -32.56 -1.62 29.20
CA ASP A 59 -32.35 -1.17 27.81
C ASP A 59 -31.61 0.18 27.75
N GLY A 60 -31.95 1.11 28.65
CA GLY A 60 -31.27 2.40 28.76
C GLY A 60 -29.81 2.34 29.24
N THR A 61 -29.41 1.30 29.98
CA THR A 61 -28.02 1.12 30.42
C THR A 61 -27.19 0.49 29.30
N SER A 62 -27.72 -0.51 28.58
CA SER A 62 -27.04 -1.13 27.44
C SER A 62 -26.76 -0.11 26.33
N HIS A 63 -27.73 0.76 26.02
CA HIS A 63 -27.55 1.83 25.05
C HIS A 63 -26.45 2.84 25.45
N LYS A 64 -26.35 3.18 26.74
CA LYS A 64 -25.29 4.06 27.25
C LYS A 64 -23.90 3.44 27.13
N LEU A 65 -23.78 2.14 27.39
CA LEU A 65 -22.51 1.41 27.27
C LEU A 65 -22.05 1.34 25.81
N GLU A 66 -22.98 1.06 24.89
CA GLU A 66 -22.67 1.10 23.46
C GLU A 66 -22.26 2.50 23.00
N GLY A 67 -22.99 3.54 23.42
CA GLY A 67 -22.63 4.93 23.13
C GLY A 67 -21.25 5.31 23.66
N ASN A 68 -20.86 4.80 24.84
CA ASN A 68 -19.52 5.01 25.38
C ASN A 68 -18.44 4.35 24.54
N ALA A 69 -18.64 3.09 24.13
CA ALA A 69 -17.70 2.38 23.27
C ALA A 69 -17.54 3.04 21.89
N LEU A 70 -18.65 3.56 21.33
CA LEU A 70 -18.63 4.35 20.10
C LEU A 70 -17.83 5.65 20.26
N ASN A 71 -18.05 6.38 21.35
CA ASN A 71 -17.31 7.60 21.65
C ASN A 71 -15.80 7.32 21.81
N TRP A 72 -15.45 6.27 22.55
CA TRP A 72 -14.05 5.84 22.69
C TRP A 72 -13.40 5.57 21.33
N LEU A 73 -14.11 4.86 20.45
CA LEU A 73 -13.63 4.55 19.11
C LEU A 73 -13.42 5.82 18.27
N GLN A 74 -14.40 6.72 18.27
CA GLN A 74 -14.33 7.97 17.50
C GLN A 74 -13.19 8.87 17.98
N THR A 75 -13.06 9.04 19.29
CA THR A 75 -11.98 9.83 19.89
C THR A 75 -10.61 9.21 19.59
N GLY A 76 -10.49 7.88 19.66
CA GLY A 76 -9.25 7.19 19.30
C GLY A 76 -8.87 7.36 17.82
N LEU A 77 -9.84 7.32 16.92
CA LEU A 77 -9.62 7.56 15.49
C LEU A 77 -9.19 9.01 15.20
N GLN A 78 -9.76 9.98 15.91
CA GLN A 78 -9.36 11.38 15.81
C GLN A 78 -7.91 11.58 16.27
N VAL A 79 -7.53 11.01 17.43
CA VAL A 79 -6.15 11.06 17.92
C VAL A 79 -5.16 10.45 16.91
N LEU A 80 -5.56 9.36 16.25
CA LEU A 80 -4.74 8.77 15.18
C LEU A 80 -4.64 9.68 13.95
N GLU A 81 -5.73 10.33 13.53
CA GLU A 81 -5.71 11.29 12.43
C GLU A 81 -4.73 12.43 12.73
N GLU A 82 -4.86 13.08 13.89
CA GLU A 82 -3.97 14.16 14.35
C GLU A 82 -2.51 13.70 14.41
N HIS A 83 -2.25 12.52 15.00
CA HIS A 83 -0.90 11.95 15.06
C HIS A 83 -0.29 11.75 13.67
N TYR A 84 -1.04 11.20 12.72
CA TYR A 84 -0.50 10.98 11.38
C TYR A 84 -0.30 12.29 10.61
N GLU A 85 -1.11 13.32 10.84
CA GLU A 85 -0.87 14.66 10.29
C GLU A 85 0.43 15.27 10.81
N GLU A 86 0.72 15.15 12.11
CA GLU A 86 1.99 15.58 12.70
C GLU A 86 3.19 14.85 12.07
N ILE A 87 3.11 13.52 11.97
CA ILE A 87 4.17 12.71 11.35
C ILE A 87 4.39 13.10 9.88
N LEU A 88 3.33 13.46 9.14
CA LEU A 88 3.47 13.94 7.77
C LEU A 88 4.26 15.26 7.71
N GLU A 89 3.98 16.21 8.60
CA GLU A 89 4.73 17.48 8.65
C GLU A 89 6.20 17.25 9.01
N GLU A 90 6.48 16.44 10.02
CA GLU A 90 7.84 16.08 10.42
C GLU A 90 8.60 15.38 9.28
N THR A 91 7.93 14.46 8.58
CA THR A 91 8.51 13.73 7.46
C THR A 91 8.82 14.66 6.30
N ARG A 92 7.89 15.58 5.95
CA ARG A 92 8.12 16.61 4.92
C ARG A 92 9.33 17.49 5.28
N ALA A 93 9.41 17.98 6.51
CA ALA A 93 10.55 18.75 6.99
C ALA A 93 11.87 17.94 6.94
N GLY A 94 11.81 16.64 7.25
CA GLY A 94 12.93 15.71 7.10
C GLY A 94 13.40 15.61 5.65
N LEU A 95 12.46 15.42 4.72
CA LEU A 95 12.74 15.31 3.28
C LEU A 95 13.33 16.60 2.71
N CYS A 96 12.87 17.79 3.12
CA CYS A 96 13.46 19.07 2.70
C CYS A 96 14.94 19.22 3.08
N ARG A 97 15.35 18.60 4.20
CA ARG A 97 16.74 18.68 4.69
C ARG A 97 17.67 17.68 4.02
N MET A 98 17.13 16.76 3.24
CA MET A 98 17.92 15.81 2.50
C MET A 98 18.55 16.47 1.27
N ARG A 99 19.88 16.33 1.16
CA ARG A 99 20.63 16.70 -0.03
C ARG A 99 21.34 15.45 -0.56
N GLU A 100 21.58 15.42 -1.87
CA GLU A 100 22.48 14.44 -2.50
C GLU A 100 22.02 12.98 -2.39
N VAL A 101 20.69 12.72 -2.43
CA VAL A 101 20.15 11.37 -2.52
C VAL A 101 19.41 11.19 -3.84
N ASP A 102 19.60 10.05 -4.50
CA ASP A 102 18.74 9.65 -5.61
C ASP A 102 17.34 9.33 -5.06
N HIS A 103 16.47 10.34 -5.11
CA HIS A 103 15.10 10.25 -4.60
C HIS A 103 14.25 9.26 -5.41
N GLN A 104 14.57 9.04 -6.68
CA GLN A 104 13.86 8.08 -7.53
C GLN A 104 14.18 6.65 -7.08
N GLU A 105 15.46 6.33 -6.90
CA GLU A 105 15.86 5.00 -6.42
C GLU A 105 15.34 4.74 -4.99
N ALA A 106 15.46 5.72 -4.09
CA ALA A 106 14.94 5.61 -2.73
C ALA A 106 13.40 5.41 -2.70
N TRP A 107 12.67 6.09 -3.59
CA TRP A 107 11.23 5.92 -3.76
C TRP A 107 10.86 4.50 -4.19
N GLU A 108 11.54 3.95 -5.19
CA GLU A 108 11.27 2.59 -5.67
C GLU A 108 11.51 1.53 -4.60
N VAL A 109 12.55 1.70 -3.79
CA VAL A 109 12.82 0.80 -2.65
C VAL A 109 11.72 0.93 -1.61
N ALA A 110 11.32 2.15 -1.26
CA ALA A 110 10.26 2.40 -0.27
C ALA A 110 8.90 1.83 -0.73
N VAL A 111 8.54 1.97 -2.01
CA VAL A 111 7.33 1.38 -2.59
C VAL A 111 7.38 -0.15 -2.51
N LYS A 112 8.52 -0.79 -2.83
CA LYS A 112 8.68 -2.24 -2.67
C LYS A 112 8.48 -2.69 -1.21
N TRP A 113 8.98 -1.91 -0.24
CA TRP A 113 8.75 -2.19 1.18
C TRP A 113 7.27 -2.06 1.55
N MET A 114 6.58 -1.05 1.03
CA MET A 114 5.14 -0.84 1.19
C MET A 114 4.36 -2.05 0.68
N GLU A 115 4.56 -2.42 -0.59
CA GLU A 115 3.86 -3.52 -1.25
C GLU A 115 4.07 -4.85 -0.50
N LYS A 116 5.30 -5.10 -0.03
CA LYS A 116 5.62 -6.29 0.76
C LYS A 116 4.91 -6.30 2.11
N LYS A 117 4.85 -5.16 2.80
CA LYS A 117 4.29 -5.07 4.15
C LYS A 117 2.77 -5.19 4.16
N TYR A 118 2.09 -4.54 3.23
CA TYR A 118 0.63 -4.46 3.22
C TYR A 118 -0.04 -5.34 2.14
N ARG A 119 0.74 -6.21 1.49
CA ARG A 119 0.27 -7.23 0.51
C ARG A 119 -0.62 -6.66 -0.59
N GLY A 120 -0.33 -5.43 -1.03
CA GLY A 120 -1.14 -4.71 -2.01
C GLY A 120 -0.59 -3.32 -2.25
N ARG A 121 -1.02 -2.71 -3.35
CA ARG A 121 -0.68 -1.34 -3.71
C ARG A 121 -1.82 -0.42 -3.29
N ASP A 122 -1.60 0.41 -2.28
CA ASP A 122 -2.55 1.45 -1.89
C ASP A 122 -2.33 2.67 -2.78
N GLU A 123 -3.10 2.74 -3.86
CA GLU A 123 -2.93 3.76 -4.90
C GLU A 123 -3.22 5.18 -4.37
N GLU A 124 -4.17 5.31 -3.45
CA GLU A 124 -4.50 6.60 -2.84
C GLU A 124 -3.29 7.16 -2.08
N SER A 125 -2.69 6.33 -1.23
CA SER A 125 -1.53 6.72 -0.43
C SER A 125 -0.29 7.02 -1.28
N LEU A 126 -0.13 6.30 -2.40
CA LEU A 126 0.92 6.59 -3.36
C LEU A 126 0.72 7.94 -4.05
N VAL A 127 -0.49 8.23 -4.53
CA VAL A 127 -0.82 9.53 -5.14
C VAL A 127 -0.51 10.66 -4.17
N ARG A 128 -0.95 10.56 -2.92
CA ARG A 128 -0.73 11.59 -1.90
C ARG A 128 0.76 11.78 -1.57
N ALA A 129 1.50 10.69 -1.42
CA ALA A 129 2.93 10.77 -1.18
C ALA A 129 3.69 11.37 -2.37
N GLU A 130 3.27 11.09 -3.61
CA GLU A 130 3.85 11.71 -4.81
C GLU A 130 3.56 13.20 -4.89
N GLU A 131 2.32 13.62 -4.58
CA GLU A 131 1.95 15.03 -4.49
C GLU A 131 2.84 15.78 -3.47
N ASP A 132 3.07 15.17 -2.30
CA ASP A 132 3.96 15.74 -1.29
C ASP A 132 5.40 15.83 -1.79
N MET A 133 5.95 14.74 -2.37
CA MET A 133 7.29 14.75 -2.94
C MET A 133 7.44 15.82 -4.04
N ALA A 134 6.45 15.97 -4.91
CA ALA A 134 6.45 16.98 -5.97
C ALA A 134 6.43 18.42 -5.41
N LYS A 135 5.62 18.69 -4.38
CA LYS A 135 5.59 20.00 -3.69
C LYS A 135 6.93 20.37 -3.07
N LEU A 136 7.73 19.37 -2.69
CA LEU A 136 9.08 19.57 -2.16
C LEU A 136 10.17 19.70 -3.25
N GLY A 137 9.80 19.67 -4.54
CA GLY A 137 10.75 19.66 -5.65
C GLY A 137 11.46 18.31 -5.84
N LEU A 138 10.97 17.25 -5.21
CA LEU A 138 11.52 15.90 -5.23
C LEU A 138 10.67 14.97 -6.10
N ALA A 139 10.19 15.46 -7.25
CA ALA A 139 9.25 14.73 -8.08
C ALA A 139 9.80 13.36 -8.51
N VAL A 140 8.99 12.32 -8.32
CA VAL A 140 9.30 10.92 -8.61
C VAL A 140 8.39 10.38 -9.71
N LYS A 141 8.89 9.41 -10.48
CA LYS A 141 8.15 8.77 -11.57
C LYS A 141 7.55 7.44 -11.08
N ARG A 142 6.29 7.18 -11.46
CA ARG A 142 5.67 5.86 -11.32
C ARG A 142 6.26 4.90 -12.34
N HIS A 143 6.94 3.86 -11.87
CA HIS A 143 7.09 2.65 -12.67
C HIS A 143 5.76 1.88 -12.64
N THR A 144 4.97 2.03 -13.70
CA THR A 144 3.84 1.15 -13.94
C THR A 144 4.38 -0.27 -14.11
N ARG A 145 3.84 -1.23 -13.35
CA ARG A 145 4.11 -2.68 -13.46
C ARG A 145 3.71 -3.28 -14.83
N LYS A 146 3.60 -2.49 -15.90
CA LYS A 146 3.18 -2.95 -17.22
C LYS A 146 4.22 -3.85 -17.91
N THR A 147 5.50 -3.77 -17.55
CA THR A 147 6.55 -4.45 -18.32
C THR A 147 6.69 -5.96 -18.05
N ARG A 148 6.22 -6.47 -16.90
CA ARG A 148 6.39 -7.91 -16.58
C ARG A 148 5.34 -8.80 -17.23
N ILE A 149 4.12 -8.30 -17.44
CA ILE A 149 3.06 -9.03 -18.14
C ILE A 149 3.39 -9.13 -19.62
N THR A 150 3.93 -8.07 -20.23
CA THR A 150 4.29 -8.06 -21.65
C THR A 150 5.39 -9.07 -21.96
N ILE A 151 6.45 -9.15 -21.14
CA ILE A 151 7.54 -10.12 -21.37
C ILE A 151 7.06 -11.57 -21.13
N SER A 152 6.29 -11.83 -20.07
CA SER A 152 5.74 -13.19 -19.82
C SER A 152 4.79 -13.61 -20.92
N ALA A 153 3.91 -12.72 -21.38
CA ALA A 153 3.01 -12.98 -22.50
C ALA A 153 3.76 -13.15 -23.83
N GLN A 154 4.83 -12.37 -24.08
CA GLN A 154 5.69 -12.56 -25.26
C GLN A 154 6.42 -13.90 -25.24
N ILE A 155 6.89 -14.33 -24.06
CA ILE A 155 7.57 -15.63 -23.89
C ILE A 155 6.57 -16.78 -24.09
N ASP A 156 5.35 -16.70 -23.54
CA ASP A 156 4.30 -17.72 -23.75
C ASP A 156 3.84 -17.79 -25.21
N ILE A 157 3.71 -16.65 -25.89
CA ILE A 157 3.38 -16.61 -27.33
C ILE A 157 4.49 -17.24 -28.16
N LYS A 158 5.77 -16.92 -27.88
CA LYS A 158 6.91 -17.54 -28.55
C LYS A 158 7.02 -19.04 -28.27
N ALA A 159 6.79 -19.47 -27.04
CA ALA A 159 6.81 -20.88 -26.66
C ALA A 159 5.70 -21.67 -27.39
N ARG A 160 4.48 -21.12 -27.45
CA ARG A 160 3.36 -21.72 -28.20
C ARG A 160 3.61 -21.79 -29.70
N THR A 161 4.21 -20.75 -30.30
CA THR A 161 4.52 -20.78 -31.74
C THR A 161 5.60 -21.79 -32.09
N LEU A 162 6.62 -21.95 -31.24
CA LEU A 162 7.66 -22.98 -31.40
C LEU A 162 7.09 -24.40 -31.27
N ASP A 163 6.15 -24.62 -30.35
CA ASP A 163 5.46 -25.89 -30.16
C ASP A 163 4.61 -26.27 -31.38
N TRP A 164 3.83 -25.33 -31.93
CA TRP A 164 3.06 -25.56 -33.16
C TRP A 164 3.93 -25.85 -34.38
N THR A 165 5.06 -25.17 -34.56
CA THR A 165 5.98 -25.47 -35.67
C THR A 165 6.57 -26.88 -35.57
N ARG A 166 6.82 -27.36 -34.35
CA ARG A 166 7.32 -28.71 -34.11
C ARG A 166 6.24 -29.76 -34.35
N ILE A 167 5.03 -29.55 -33.83
CA ILE A 167 3.88 -30.45 -34.04
C ILE A 167 3.54 -30.57 -35.53
N LEU A 168 3.56 -29.46 -36.27
CA LEU A 168 3.31 -29.48 -37.72
C LEU A 168 4.45 -30.18 -38.49
N SER A 169 5.71 -30.00 -38.08
CA SER A 169 6.85 -30.70 -38.69
C SER A 169 6.81 -32.22 -38.44
N GLU A 170 6.40 -32.65 -37.25
CA GLU A 170 6.22 -34.07 -36.89
C GLU A 170 5.03 -34.66 -37.67
N ALA A 171 3.89 -33.97 -37.72
CA ALA A 171 2.71 -34.41 -38.47
C ALA A 171 2.93 -34.47 -39.99
N CYS A 172 3.67 -33.52 -40.58
CA CYS A 172 4.03 -33.58 -42.00
C CYS A 172 4.97 -34.75 -42.33
N SER A 173 5.80 -35.17 -41.37
CA SER A 173 6.73 -36.30 -41.53
C SER A 173 6.01 -37.66 -41.43
N GLU A 174 4.93 -37.77 -40.65
CA GLU A 174 4.12 -38.99 -40.54
C GLU A 174 3.15 -39.21 -41.72
N VAL A 175 2.72 -38.14 -42.39
CA VAL A 175 1.73 -38.22 -43.48
C VAL A 175 2.39 -38.24 -44.88
N GLY A 176 3.70 -38.08 -44.99
CA GLY A 176 4.43 -38.19 -46.27
C GLY A 176 4.04 -37.13 -47.30
N ILE A 177 3.50 -35.99 -46.85
CA ILE A 177 3.16 -34.86 -47.73
C ILE A 177 4.32 -33.86 -47.66
N LEU A 178 5.16 -33.88 -48.69
CA LEU A 178 6.14 -32.80 -48.92
C LEU A 178 5.39 -31.49 -49.20
N PRO A 179 5.78 -30.36 -48.59
CA PRO A 179 5.27 -29.07 -49.02
C PRO A 179 5.82 -28.77 -50.42
N THR A 180 4.93 -28.58 -51.40
CA THR A 180 5.27 -27.99 -52.70
C THR A 180 5.72 -26.54 -52.51
N PRO A 181 6.64 -26.04 -53.34
CA PRO A 181 7.29 -24.73 -53.19
C PRO A 181 6.33 -23.54 -53.21
#